data_AF-X0XXT6-F1
#
_entry.id   AF-X0XXT6-F1
#
_cell.length_a   1.000
_cell.length_b   1.000
_cell.length_c   1.000
_cell.angle_alpha   90.00
_cell.angle_beta   90.00
_cell.angle_gamma   90.00
#
_symmetry.space_group_name_H-M   'P 1'
#
loop_
_entity.id
_entity.type
_entity.pdbx_description
1 polymer ?
#
loop_
_entity_poly.entity_id
_entity_poly.type
_entity_poly.pdbx_seq_one_letter_code
_entity_poly.pdbx_strand_id
1 'polypeptide(L)'
;VNFKSPLMWDTFAISTYATISIIFLYVGLIPDLAIARDRTTGWRKLLYTVLALGWQGTTNQWKSHSRSVLHLSGLATPLVLSVHSVVSWDFAVTIVPGWHATIFAPYFVAGAIFSGMAMVLTVMIPVRRIYHLETYITKYHFDNMAKFLLLTSWIVTYAYVIEYFIAWYSGVEAEQTSFWLRAFGPYWISTWVMISCNSIIPQILWFKKVRTNVPTLFVVATFVNIGMWFERYVIIISGLSREY
;
A
#
# COMPACT_ATOMS: atom_id res chain seq x y z
N VAL A 1 30.62 6.67 -1.55
CA VAL A 1 29.16 6.55 -1.35
C VAL A 1 28.67 7.85 -0.73
N ASN A 2 27.62 8.49 -1.28
CA ASN A 2 27.05 9.73 -0.74
C ASN A 2 25.78 9.42 0.07
N PHE A 3 25.85 9.52 1.40
CA PHE A 3 24.72 9.23 2.30
C PHE A 3 23.75 10.40 2.48
N LYS A 4 23.90 11.49 1.72
CA LYS A 4 22.94 12.62 1.72
C LYS A 4 21.88 12.50 0.63
N SER A 5 22.02 11.53 -0.28
CA SER A 5 21.09 11.32 -1.38
C SER A 5 19.91 10.44 -0.95
N PRO A 6 18.66 10.91 -1.07
CA PRO A 6 17.46 10.08 -0.85
C PRO A 6 17.46 8.76 -1.65
N LEU A 7 17.97 8.77 -2.90
CA LEU A 7 18.09 7.56 -3.72
C LEU A 7 19.00 6.48 -3.12
N MET A 8 20.03 6.88 -2.36
CA MET A 8 20.85 5.91 -1.63
C MET A 8 20.06 5.31 -0.47
N TRP A 9 19.26 6.12 0.23
CA TRP A 9 18.37 5.63 1.29
C TRP A 9 17.32 4.67 0.73
N ASP A 10 16.76 4.97 -0.44
CA ASP A 10 15.80 4.12 -1.13
C ASP A 10 16.39 2.73 -1.45
N THR A 11 17.65 2.68 -1.92
CA THR A 11 18.36 1.41 -2.15
C THR A 11 18.44 0.57 -0.86
N PHE A 12 18.76 1.18 0.28
CA PHE A 12 18.79 0.49 1.58
C PHE A 12 17.39 0.10 2.07
N ALA A 13 16.41 0.98 1.87
CA ALA A 13 15.03 0.76 2.28
C ALA A 13 14.42 -0.42 1.52
N ILE A 14 14.49 -0.42 0.19
CA ILE A 14 13.96 -1.49 -0.67
C ILE A 14 14.66 -2.82 -0.40
N SER A 15 16.00 -2.85 -0.33
CA SER A 15 16.73 -4.09 -0.10
C SER A 15 16.42 -4.71 1.26
N THR A 16 16.36 -3.89 2.31
CA THR A 16 16.00 -4.31 3.66
C THR A 16 14.54 -4.77 3.72
N TYR A 17 13.64 -4.02 3.08
CA TYR A 17 12.22 -4.35 2.99
C TYR A 17 11.98 -5.68 2.27
N ALA A 18 12.59 -5.89 1.12
CA ALA A 18 12.49 -7.13 0.36
C ALA A 18 13.01 -8.31 1.19
N THR A 19 14.18 -8.15 1.82
CA THR A 19 14.80 -9.20 2.64
C THR A 19 13.92 -9.57 3.82
N ILE A 20 13.48 -8.60 4.62
CA ILE A 20 12.64 -8.85 5.80
C ILE A 20 11.28 -9.41 5.39
N SER A 21 10.68 -8.94 4.29
CA SER A 21 9.40 -9.46 3.80
C SER A 21 9.50 -10.91 3.34
N ILE A 22 10.56 -11.27 2.61
CA ILE A 22 10.81 -12.66 2.18
C ILE A 22 11.04 -13.55 3.40
N ILE A 23 11.86 -13.13 4.36
CA ILE A 23 12.11 -13.90 5.59
C ILE A 23 10.82 -14.05 6.41
N PHE A 24 10.06 -12.97 6.58
CA PHE A 24 8.81 -12.99 7.33
C PHE A 24 7.79 -13.94 6.71
N LEU A 25 7.59 -13.86 5.40
CA LEU A 25 6.73 -14.76 4.66
C LEU A 25 7.21 -16.21 4.75
N TYR A 26 8.50 -16.45 4.51
CA TYR A 26 9.07 -17.79 4.53
C TYR A 26 8.95 -18.45 5.92
N VAL A 27 9.35 -17.74 6.99
CA VAL A 27 9.21 -18.23 8.37
C VAL A 27 7.74 -18.49 8.70
N GLY A 28 6.83 -17.63 8.27
CA GLY A 28 5.39 -17.83 8.41
C GLY A 28 4.89 -19.11 7.74
N LEU A 29 5.41 -19.44 6.56
CA LEU A 29 5.01 -20.59 5.75
C LEU A 29 5.61 -21.93 6.19
N ILE A 30 6.64 -21.96 7.05
CA ILE A 30 7.32 -23.22 7.45
C ILE A 30 6.32 -24.32 7.91
N PRO A 31 5.34 -24.05 8.79
CA PRO A 31 4.37 -25.06 9.21
C PRO A 31 3.47 -25.53 8.06
N ASP A 32 3.06 -24.62 7.17
CA ASP A 32 2.20 -24.94 6.02
C ASP A 32 2.96 -25.78 4.98
N LEU A 33 4.24 -25.49 4.76
CA LEU A 33 5.13 -26.27 3.91
C LEU A 33 5.32 -27.69 4.44
N ALA A 34 5.34 -27.87 5.77
CA ALA A 34 5.37 -29.19 6.40
C ALA A 34 4.06 -29.97 6.16
N ILE A 35 2.90 -29.29 6.22
CA ILE A 35 1.61 -29.91 5.87
C ILE A 35 1.60 -30.34 4.40
N ALA A 36 2.11 -29.50 3.50
CA ALA A 36 2.21 -29.82 2.07
C ALA A 36 3.18 -30.99 1.81
N ARG A 37 4.31 -31.05 2.51
CA ARG A 37 5.26 -32.19 2.49
C ARG A 37 4.56 -33.49 2.82
N ASP A 38 3.73 -33.50 3.85
CA ASP A 38 3.10 -34.73 4.36
C ASP A 38 1.93 -35.20 3.47
N ARG A 39 1.40 -34.31 2.61
CA ARG A 39 0.30 -34.59 1.68
C ARG A 39 0.73 -34.78 0.22
N THR A 40 2.02 -34.70 -0.10
CA THR A 40 2.52 -34.81 -1.47
C THR A 40 3.45 -36.01 -1.66
N THR A 41 3.61 -36.44 -2.91
CA THR A 41 4.46 -37.58 -3.30
C THR A 41 5.42 -37.18 -4.43
N GLY A 42 6.42 -38.02 -4.70
CA GLY A 42 7.41 -37.81 -5.75
C GLY A 42 8.34 -36.62 -5.47
N TRP A 43 8.74 -35.90 -6.52
CA TRP A 43 9.69 -34.78 -6.43
C TRP A 43 9.18 -33.60 -5.59
N ARG A 44 7.85 -33.38 -5.55
CA ARG A 44 7.24 -32.31 -4.74
C ARG A 44 7.46 -32.52 -3.24
N LYS A 45 7.42 -33.79 -2.79
CA LYS A 45 7.70 -34.15 -1.40
C LYS A 45 9.13 -33.78 -1.01
N LEU A 46 10.11 -34.04 -1.89
CA LEU A 46 11.50 -33.66 -1.66
C LEU A 46 11.64 -32.14 -1.51
N LEU A 47 11.04 -31.37 -2.43
CA LEU A 47 11.05 -29.91 -2.38
C LEU A 47 10.48 -29.38 -1.05
N TYR A 48 9.26 -29.80 -0.69
CA TYR A 48 8.64 -29.36 0.56
C TYR A 48 9.36 -29.89 1.81
N THR A 49 10.07 -31.02 1.74
CA THR A 49 10.91 -31.51 2.84
C THR A 49 12.05 -30.55 3.14
N VAL A 50 12.74 -30.08 2.10
CA VAL A 50 13.82 -29.11 2.24
C VAL A 50 13.28 -27.78 2.75
N LEU A 51 12.19 -27.28 2.16
CA LEU A 51 11.60 -25.99 2.53
C LEU A 51 10.95 -25.99 3.94
N ALA A 52 10.50 -27.14 4.45
CA ALA A 52 9.94 -27.24 5.80
C ALA A 52 11.00 -27.25 6.91
N LEU A 53 12.31 -27.27 6.58
CA LEU A 53 13.42 -27.22 7.54
C LEU A 53 13.30 -28.21 8.72
N GLY A 54 12.78 -29.41 8.46
CA GLY A 54 12.58 -30.43 9.50
C GLY A 54 11.50 -30.10 10.53
N TRP A 55 10.52 -29.26 10.18
CA TRP A 55 9.37 -28.97 11.03
C TRP A 55 8.56 -30.24 11.34
N GLN A 56 8.30 -30.46 12.62
CA GLN A 56 7.56 -31.61 13.16
C GLN A 56 6.33 -31.17 13.99
N GLY A 57 6.21 -29.88 14.30
CA GLY A 57 5.08 -29.34 15.08
C GLY A 57 5.20 -29.59 16.59
N THR A 58 6.41 -29.77 17.11
CA THR A 58 6.61 -29.93 18.57
C THR A 58 6.27 -28.64 19.33
N THR A 59 5.93 -28.75 20.62
CA THR A 59 5.60 -27.60 21.47
C THR A 59 6.71 -26.55 21.48
N ASN A 60 7.97 -26.98 21.50
CA ASN A 60 9.13 -26.08 21.47
C ASN A 60 9.26 -25.36 20.12
N GLN A 61 9.01 -26.06 19.01
CA GLN A 61 9.00 -25.44 17.66
C GLN A 61 7.91 -24.39 17.54
N TRP A 62 6.67 -24.68 17.98
CA TRP A 62 5.58 -23.71 17.98
C TRP A 62 5.88 -22.47 18.83
N LYS A 63 6.43 -22.67 20.04
CA LYS A 63 6.82 -21.56 20.93
C LYS A 63 7.89 -20.67 20.31
N SER A 64 8.90 -21.28 19.67
CA SER A 64 9.95 -20.54 18.96
C SER A 64 9.39 -19.79 17.74
N HIS A 65 8.61 -20.47 16.90
CA HIS A 65 8.00 -19.90 15.71
C HIS A 65 7.10 -18.70 16.02
N SER A 66 6.22 -18.84 17.02
CA SER A 66 5.33 -17.76 17.43
C SER A 66 6.09 -16.52 17.91
N ARG A 67 7.19 -16.71 18.65
CA ARG A 67 8.09 -15.61 19.07
C ARG A 67 8.78 -14.97 17.87
N SER A 68 9.33 -15.77 16.97
CA SER A 68 10.00 -15.27 15.76
C SER A 68 9.05 -14.45 14.88
N VAL A 69 7.84 -14.94 14.64
CA VAL A 69 6.80 -14.21 13.89
C VAL A 69 6.41 -12.91 14.60
N LEU A 70 6.27 -12.93 15.93
CA LEU A 70 5.98 -11.73 16.71
C LEU A 70 7.10 -10.68 16.59
N HIS A 71 8.37 -11.08 16.76
CA HIS A 71 9.51 -10.18 16.64
C HIS A 71 9.62 -9.61 15.22
N LEU A 72 9.49 -10.46 14.19
CA LEU A 72 9.53 -10.01 12.80
C LEU A 72 8.35 -9.08 12.48
N SER A 73 7.15 -9.32 13.01
CA SER A 73 6.00 -8.41 12.86
C SER A 73 6.28 -7.04 13.51
N GLY A 74 6.89 -7.06 14.70
CA GLY A 74 7.31 -5.86 15.42
C GLY A 74 8.38 -5.06 14.68
N LEU A 75 9.29 -5.72 13.96
CA LEU A 75 10.30 -5.07 13.11
C LEU A 75 9.74 -4.61 11.76
N ALA A 76 8.85 -5.39 11.15
CA ALA A 76 8.26 -5.10 9.85
C ALA A 76 7.33 -3.88 9.89
N THR A 77 6.60 -3.67 11.00
CA THR A 77 5.67 -2.53 11.14
C THR A 77 6.37 -1.17 10.98
N PRO A 78 7.40 -0.81 11.76
CA PRO A 78 8.11 0.46 11.58
C PRO A 78 8.88 0.50 10.24
N LEU A 79 9.32 -0.66 9.72
CA LEU A 79 9.97 -0.74 8.42
C LEU A 79 9.03 -0.35 7.27
N VAL A 80 7.79 -0.82 7.26
CA VAL A 80 6.79 -0.45 6.24
C VAL A 80 6.56 1.07 6.26
N LEU A 81 6.44 1.65 7.46
CA LEU A 81 6.28 3.09 7.63
C LEU A 81 7.52 3.85 7.12
N SER A 82 8.73 3.37 7.43
CA SER A 82 9.96 4.04 7.04
C SER A 82 10.23 3.94 5.54
N VAL A 83 9.99 2.80 4.90
CA VAL A 83 10.26 2.59 3.47
C VAL A 83 9.42 3.55 2.61
N HIS A 84 8.11 3.63 2.86
CA HIS A 84 7.26 4.57 2.12
C HIS A 84 7.55 6.03 2.46
N SER A 85 8.05 6.32 3.67
CA SER A 85 8.53 7.66 4.02
C SER A 85 9.83 8.01 3.28
N VAL A 86 10.78 7.09 3.17
CA VAL A 86 12.04 7.29 2.42
C VAL A 86 11.76 7.54 0.94
N VAL A 87 10.90 6.74 0.31
CA VAL A 87 10.46 6.98 -1.08
C VAL A 87 9.78 8.34 -1.22
N SER A 88 9.00 8.78 -0.23
CA SER A 88 8.40 10.12 -0.27
C SER A 88 9.44 11.24 -0.19
N TRP A 89 10.55 11.02 0.51
CA TRP A 89 11.63 11.99 0.67
C TRP A 89 12.45 12.19 -0.60
N ASP A 90 12.40 11.26 -1.56
CA ASP A 90 12.94 11.48 -2.91
C ASP A 90 12.31 12.71 -3.58
N PHE A 91 11.06 13.01 -3.24
CA PHE A 91 10.35 14.20 -3.70
C PHE A 91 10.44 15.35 -2.68
N ALA A 92 10.14 15.07 -1.41
CA ALA A 92 9.94 16.10 -0.39
C ALA A 92 11.20 16.90 -0.03
N VAL A 93 12.39 16.32 -0.21
CA VAL A 93 13.67 16.98 0.10
C VAL A 93 14.13 17.90 -1.05
N THR A 94 13.49 17.81 -2.22
CA THR A 94 13.77 18.71 -3.34
C THR A 94 13.17 20.09 -3.10
N ILE A 95 13.59 21.08 -3.91
CA ILE A 95 13.07 22.44 -3.90
C ILE A 95 11.97 22.67 -4.96
N VAL A 96 11.49 21.59 -5.60
CA VAL A 96 10.50 21.68 -6.68
C VAL A 96 9.14 22.09 -6.09
N PRO A 97 8.51 23.14 -6.63
CA PRO A 97 7.19 23.57 -6.18
C PRO A 97 6.14 22.46 -6.24
N GLY A 98 5.43 22.25 -5.15
CA GLY A 98 4.46 21.18 -4.98
C GLY A 98 5.05 19.80 -4.71
N TRP A 99 6.37 19.66 -4.56
CA TRP A 99 7.03 18.50 -3.95
C TRP A 99 7.55 18.83 -2.56
N HIS A 100 8.02 20.06 -2.33
CA HIS A 100 8.57 20.48 -1.04
C HIS A 100 7.50 20.64 0.04
N ALA A 101 7.02 19.51 0.58
CA ALA A 101 5.98 19.49 1.61
C ALA A 101 6.28 18.45 2.71
N THR A 102 6.09 18.86 3.96
CA THR A 102 6.38 18.03 5.14
C THR A 102 5.35 16.92 5.35
N ILE A 103 4.16 17.04 4.76
CA ILE A 103 3.07 16.06 4.88
C ILE A 103 3.31 14.79 4.04
N PHE A 104 4.28 14.79 3.13
CA PHE A 104 4.48 13.71 2.15
C PHE A 104 4.74 12.35 2.79
N ALA A 105 5.57 12.26 3.82
CA ALA A 105 5.87 10.98 4.48
C ALA A 105 4.62 10.27 5.03
N PRO A 106 3.83 10.85 5.95
CA PRO A 106 2.62 10.19 6.44
C PRO A 106 1.56 10.02 5.35
N TYR A 107 1.48 10.93 4.38
CA TYR A 107 0.56 10.84 3.24
C TYR A 107 0.88 9.67 2.30
N PHE A 108 2.13 9.48 1.91
CA PHE A 108 2.56 8.37 1.05
C PHE A 108 2.38 7.03 1.74
N VAL A 109 2.60 6.96 3.06
CA VAL A 109 2.31 5.78 3.87
C VAL A 109 0.81 5.47 3.85
N ALA A 110 -0.05 6.46 4.11
CA ALA A 110 -1.50 6.27 4.06
C ALA A 110 -1.97 5.84 2.66
N GLY A 111 -1.39 6.45 1.62
CA GLY A 111 -1.62 6.08 0.24
C GLY A 111 -1.21 4.64 -0.07
N ALA A 112 -0.02 4.22 0.35
CA ALA A 112 0.45 2.84 0.14
C ALA A 112 -0.48 1.81 0.80
N ILE A 113 -0.97 2.10 2.00
CA ILE A 113 -1.95 1.25 2.69
C ILE A 113 -3.28 1.24 1.92
N PHE A 114 -3.75 2.41 1.47
CA PHE A 114 -5.00 2.54 0.71
C PHE A 114 -4.96 1.76 -0.61
N SER A 115 -3.94 1.95 -1.45
CA SER A 115 -3.76 1.20 -2.70
C SER A 115 -3.48 -0.28 -2.46
N GLY A 116 -2.67 -0.62 -1.46
CA GLY A 116 -2.35 -2.00 -1.12
C GLY A 116 -3.60 -2.80 -0.74
N MET A 117 -4.46 -2.22 0.10
CA MET A 117 -5.72 -2.87 0.51
C MET A 117 -6.71 -3.00 -0.64
N ALA A 118 -6.77 -2.00 -1.52
CA ALA A 118 -7.54 -2.09 -2.76
C ALA A 118 -7.01 -3.23 -3.65
N MET A 119 -5.70 -3.35 -3.82
CA MET A 119 -5.08 -4.46 -4.56
C MET A 119 -5.43 -5.82 -3.96
N VAL A 120 -5.36 -5.97 -2.63
CA VAL A 120 -5.78 -7.22 -1.95
C VAL A 120 -7.25 -7.53 -2.26
N LEU A 121 -8.16 -6.57 -2.24
CA LEU A 121 -9.55 -6.80 -2.64
C LEU A 121 -9.68 -7.26 -4.10
N THR A 122 -8.97 -6.59 -5.03
CA THR A 122 -9.03 -6.96 -6.46
C THR A 122 -8.50 -8.36 -6.74
N VAL A 123 -7.54 -8.86 -5.96
CA VAL A 123 -7.00 -10.22 -6.12
C VAL A 123 -7.85 -11.25 -5.36
N MET A 124 -8.20 -10.97 -4.10
CA MET A 124 -8.88 -11.94 -3.24
C MET A 124 -10.32 -12.21 -3.64
N ILE A 125 -11.01 -11.24 -4.29
CA ILE A 125 -12.39 -11.45 -4.76
C ILE A 125 -12.46 -12.54 -5.85
N PRO A 126 -11.68 -12.48 -6.95
CA PRO A 126 -11.59 -13.57 -7.91
C PRO A 126 -11.06 -14.88 -7.31
N VAL A 127 -9.97 -14.82 -6.52
CA VAL A 127 -9.38 -16.02 -5.88
C VAL A 127 -10.41 -16.75 -5.03
N ARG A 128 -11.19 -16.02 -4.23
CA ARG A 128 -12.28 -16.59 -3.43
C ARG A 128 -13.28 -17.38 -4.28
N ARG A 129 -13.60 -16.87 -5.48
CA ARG A 129 -14.60 -17.48 -6.36
C ARG A 129 -14.03 -18.66 -7.15
N ILE A 130 -12.80 -18.56 -7.63
CA ILE A 130 -12.12 -19.59 -8.44
C ILE A 130 -11.80 -20.82 -7.60
N TYR A 131 -11.32 -20.62 -6.37
CA TYR A 131 -10.90 -21.70 -5.47
C TYR A 131 -11.97 -22.11 -4.46
N HIS A 132 -13.20 -21.60 -4.58
CA HIS A 132 -14.32 -21.91 -3.71
C HIS A 132 -14.02 -21.70 -2.21
N LEU A 133 -13.38 -20.57 -1.87
CA LEU A 133 -12.94 -20.25 -0.50
C LEU A 133 -13.99 -19.45 0.28
N GLU A 134 -15.27 -19.50 -0.10
CA GLU A 134 -16.33 -18.68 0.51
C GLU A 134 -16.54 -18.95 2.00
N THR A 135 -16.21 -20.16 2.47
CA THR A 135 -16.28 -20.58 3.87
C THR A 135 -15.20 -19.93 4.72
N TYR A 136 -14.00 -19.70 4.16
CA TYR A 136 -12.87 -19.09 4.86
C TYR A 136 -12.91 -17.56 4.74
N ILE A 137 -13.08 -17.06 3.52
CA ILE A 137 -13.13 -15.62 3.22
C ILE A 137 -14.59 -15.19 3.24
N THR A 138 -15.09 -14.93 4.43
CA THR A 138 -16.49 -14.53 4.64
C THR A 138 -16.73 -13.05 4.33
N LYS A 139 -18.00 -12.64 4.24
CA LYS A 139 -18.41 -11.22 4.09
C LYS A 139 -17.88 -10.32 5.22
N TYR A 140 -17.59 -10.88 6.39
CA TYR A 140 -16.99 -10.16 7.51
C TYR A 140 -15.63 -9.54 7.15
N HIS A 141 -14.77 -10.32 6.47
CA HIS A 141 -13.47 -9.84 6.02
C HIS A 141 -13.62 -8.65 5.05
N PHE A 142 -14.52 -8.77 4.07
CA PHE A 142 -14.76 -7.70 3.10
C PHE A 142 -15.38 -6.44 3.72
N ASP A 143 -16.33 -6.55 4.65
CA ASP A 143 -16.89 -5.38 5.34
C ASP A 143 -15.83 -4.64 6.17
N ASN A 144 -14.95 -5.37 6.86
CA ASN A 144 -13.85 -4.77 7.62
C ASN A 144 -12.78 -4.14 6.71
N MET A 145 -12.38 -4.83 5.64
CA MET A 145 -11.46 -4.28 4.65
C MET A 145 -12.04 -3.01 4.00
N ALA A 146 -13.33 -2.97 3.70
CA ALA A 146 -13.98 -1.80 3.11
C ALA A 146 -14.05 -0.61 4.08
N LYS A 147 -14.29 -0.85 5.38
CA LYS A 147 -14.19 0.22 6.41
C LYS A 147 -12.78 0.76 6.52
N PHE A 148 -11.79 -0.12 6.46
CA PHE A 148 -10.38 0.29 6.52
C PHE A 148 -9.97 1.07 5.26
N LEU A 149 -10.44 0.65 4.08
CA LEU A 149 -10.27 1.37 2.81
C LEU A 149 -10.92 2.76 2.85
N LEU A 150 -12.11 2.87 3.44
CA LEU A 150 -12.79 4.16 3.67
C LEU A 150 -11.99 5.07 4.61
N LEU A 151 -11.48 4.52 5.72
CA LEU A 151 -10.65 5.28 6.67
C LEU A 151 -9.41 5.88 5.98
N THR A 152 -8.68 5.07 5.23
CA THR A 152 -7.46 5.54 4.56
C THR A 152 -7.76 6.48 3.39
N SER A 153 -8.88 6.30 2.69
CA SER A 153 -9.39 7.30 1.72
C SER A 153 -9.58 8.66 2.36
N TRP A 154 -10.11 8.75 3.59
CA TRP A 154 -10.26 10.03 4.29
C TRP A 154 -8.94 10.66 4.69
N ILE A 155 -7.94 9.86 5.09
CA ILE A 155 -6.59 10.37 5.39
C ILE A 155 -5.95 10.96 4.12
N VAL A 156 -6.07 10.26 2.98
CA VAL A 156 -5.59 10.73 1.67
C VAL A 156 -6.34 11.99 1.23
N THR A 157 -7.67 12.01 1.37
CA THR A 157 -8.52 13.17 1.05
C THR A 157 -8.12 14.39 1.89
N TYR A 158 -7.87 14.18 3.18
CA TYR A 158 -7.39 15.24 4.07
C TYR A 158 -6.05 15.81 3.60
N ALA A 159 -5.11 14.95 3.20
CA ALA A 159 -3.83 15.39 2.66
C ALA A 159 -4.02 16.27 1.41
N TYR A 160 -4.85 15.84 0.44
CA TYR A 160 -5.16 16.66 -0.73
C TYR A 160 -5.72 18.03 -0.34
N VAL A 161 -6.73 18.07 0.52
CA VAL A 161 -7.36 19.33 0.95
C VAL A 161 -6.34 20.26 1.60
N ILE A 162 -5.49 19.72 2.48
CA ILE A 162 -4.45 20.50 3.15
C ILE A 162 -3.38 20.98 2.18
N GLU A 163 -2.97 20.19 1.20
CA GLU A 163 -2.00 20.63 0.20
C GLU A 163 -2.53 21.81 -0.62
N TYR A 164 -3.76 21.72 -1.14
CA TYR A 164 -4.40 22.84 -1.85
C TYR A 164 -4.59 24.06 -0.95
N PHE A 165 -4.98 23.85 0.32
CA PHE A 165 -5.14 24.92 1.29
C PHE A 165 -3.81 25.64 1.58
N ILE A 166 -2.74 24.88 1.85
CA ILE A 166 -1.42 25.44 2.15
C ILE A 166 -0.81 26.11 0.93
N ALA A 167 -0.98 25.56 -0.27
CA ALA A 167 -0.55 26.22 -1.50
C ALA A 167 -1.18 27.61 -1.62
N TRP A 168 -2.50 27.71 -1.42
CA TRP A 168 -3.21 28.99 -1.37
C TRP A 168 -2.74 29.90 -0.22
N TYR A 169 -2.58 29.36 1.00
CA TYR A 169 -2.25 30.11 2.22
C TYR A 169 -0.79 30.61 2.26
N SER A 170 0.15 29.88 1.66
CA SER A 170 1.60 30.14 1.75
C SER A 170 2.04 31.50 1.21
N GLY A 171 1.28 32.09 0.28
CA GLY A 171 1.64 33.33 -0.42
C GLY A 171 2.83 33.19 -1.37
N VAL A 172 3.32 31.97 -1.63
CA VAL A 172 4.40 31.71 -2.58
C VAL A 172 3.80 31.49 -3.97
N GLU A 173 4.06 32.43 -4.89
CA GLU A 173 3.46 32.42 -6.23
C GLU A 173 3.74 31.12 -7.01
N ALA A 174 4.94 30.57 -6.87
CA ALA A 174 5.32 29.31 -7.52
C ALA A 174 4.47 28.12 -7.03
N GLU A 175 4.21 28.01 -5.73
CA GLU A 175 3.34 26.97 -5.13
C GLU A 175 1.88 27.16 -5.55
N GLN A 176 1.37 28.40 -5.47
CA GLN A 176 0.01 28.73 -5.88
C GLN A 176 -0.23 28.39 -7.36
N THR A 177 0.71 28.76 -8.22
CA THR A 177 0.66 28.48 -9.66
C THR A 177 0.73 26.98 -9.94
N SER A 178 1.62 26.25 -9.25
CA SER A 178 1.75 24.80 -9.39
C SER A 178 0.44 24.08 -9.07
N PHE A 179 -0.19 24.39 -7.94
CA PHE A 179 -1.47 23.77 -7.57
C PHE A 179 -2.65 24.26 -8.42
N TRP A 180 -2.65 25.51 -8.87
CA TRP A 180 -3.67 25.98 -9.82
C TRP A 180 -3.60 25.21 -11.14
N LEU A 181 -2.38 24.98 -11.66
CA LEU A 181 -2.16 24.20 -12.88
C LEU A 181 -2.48 22.72 -12.69
N ARG A 182 -2.30 22.16 -11.49
CA ARG A 182 -2.81 20.81 -11.18
C ARG A 182 -4.32 20.75 -11.33
N ALA A 183 -5.05 21.75 -10.86
CA ALA A 183 -6.52 21.77 -10.89
C ALA A 183 -7.13 22.14 -12.26
N PHE A 184 -6.49 23.06 -13.00
CA PHE A 184 -7.07 23.68 -14.22
C PHE A 184 -6.11 23.76 -15.42
N GLY A 185 -4.86 23.34 -15.25
CA GLY A 185 -3.84 23.34 -16.31
C GLY A 185 -3.93 22.11 -17.23
N PRO A 186 -2.89 21.82 -18.03
CA PRO A 186 -2.92 20.77 -19.06
C PRO A 186 -3.25 19.37 -18.55
N TYR A 187 -2.91 19.08 -17.29
CA TYR A 187 -3.12 17.77 -16.64
C TYR A 187 -4.33 17.73 -15.71
N TRP A 188 -5.26 18.70 -15.83
CA TRP A 188 -6.44 18.78 -14.95
C TRP A 188 -7.24 17.47 -14.91
N ILE A 189 -7.42 16.81 -16.05
CA ILE A 189 -8.15 15.52 -16.14
C ILE A 189 -7.53 14.50 -15.18
N SER A 190 -6.20 14.36 -15.16
CA SER A 190 -5.49 13.43 -14.29
C SER A 190 -5.76 13.74 -12.80
N THR A 191 -5.77 15.02 -12.43
CA THR A 191 -6.06 15.48 -11.07
C THR A 191 -7.50 15.18 -10.66
N TRP A 192 -8.47 15.45 -11.54
CA TRP A 192 -9.88 15.21 -11.23
C TRP A 192 -10.23 13.72 -11.21
N VAL A 193 -9.59 12.91 -12.05
CA VAL A 193 -9.69 11.44 -11.98
C VAL A 193 -9.12 10.94 -10.66
N MET A 194 -7.94 11.42 -10.25
CA MET A 194 -7.34 11.11 -8.94
C MET A 194 -8.30 11.44 -7.79
N ILE A 195 -8.78 12.69 -7.71
CA ILE A 195 -9.69 13.14 -6.64
C ILE A 195 -10.98 12.33 -6.64
N SER A 196 -11.59 12.12 -7.81
CA SER A 196 -12.84 11.36 -7.93
C SER A 196 -12.67 9.91 -7.46
N CYS A 197 -11.60 9.25 -7.91
CA CYS A 197 -11.35 7.85 -7.59
C CYS A 197 -10.93 7.63 -6.13
N ASN A 198 -10.13 8.54 -5.56
CA ASN A 198 -9.57 8.36 -4.22
C ASN A 198 -10.44 8.97 -3.12
N SER A 199 -11.20 10.02 -3.42
CA SER A 199 -11.94 10.81 -2.41
C SER A 199 -13.45 10.67 -2.55
N ILE A 200 -14.00 10.61 -3.78
CA ILE A 200 -15.46 10.63 -4.00
C ILE A 200 -16.02 9.20 -4.05
N ILE A 201 -15.47 8.35 -4.92
CA ILE A 201 -15.97 6.98 -5.13
C ILE A 201 -15.97 6.17 -3.82
N PRO A 202 -14.92 6.19 -2.97
CA PRO A 202 -14.92 5.39 -1.74
C PRO A 202 -16.00 5.80 -0.74
N GLN A 203 -16.61 6.99 -0.84
CA GLN A 203 -17.67 7.41 0.09
C GLN A 203 -18.94 6.55 -0.01
N ILE A 204 -19.15 5.85 -1.12
CA ILE A 204 -20.26 4.88 -1.19
C ILE A 204 -20.10 3.73 -0.19
N LEU A 205 -18.87 3.51 0.32
CA LEU A 205 -18.57 2.52 1.34
C LEU A 205 -19.10 2.92 2.73
N TRP A 206 -19.69 4.10 2.95
CA TRP A 206 -20.43 4.39 4.18
C TRP A 206 -21.63 3.44 4.36
N PHE A 207 -22.26 3.03 3.26
CA PHE A 207 -23.42 2.18 3.27
C PHE A 207 -23.04 0.71 3.40
N LYS A 208 -23.48 0.05 4.48
CA LYS A 208 -23.27 -1.39 4.72
C LYS A 208 -23.76 -2.27 3.56
N LYS A 209 -24.84 -1.87 2.89
CA LYS A 209 -25.38 -2.55 1.70
C LYS A 209 -24.34 -2.59 0.56
N VAL A 210 -23.55 -1.53 0.41
CA VAL A 210 -22.48 -1.45 -0.60
C VAL A 210 -21.26 -2.24 -0.15
N ARG A 211 -20.82 -2.08 1.11
CA ARG A 211 -19.67 -2.82 1.67
C ARG A 211 -19.84 -4.34 1.68
N THR A 212 -21.07 -4.85 1.70
CA THR A 212 -21.34 -6.30 1.70
C THR A 212 -21.61 -6.85 0.30
N ASN A 213 -21.63 -5.99 -0.72
CA ASN A 213 -21.79 -6.35 -2.12
C ASN A 213 -20.42 -6.52 -2.79
N VAL A 214 -20.02 -7.78 -3.01
CA VAL A 214 -18.69 -8.16 -3.51
C VAL A 214 -18.37 -7.56 -4.89
N PRO A 215 -19.25 -7.65 -5.91
CA PRO A 215 -19.06 -6.94 -7.18
C PRO A 215 -18.80 -5.43 -7.03
N THR A 216 -19.56 -4.75 -6.17
CA THR A 216 -19.37 -3.31 -5.97
C THR A 216 -18.02 -3.00 -5.33
N LEU A 217 -17.61 -3.81 -4.33
CA LEU A 217 -16.28 -3.66 -3.73
C LEU A 217 -15.14 -3.88 -4.73
N PHE A 218 -15.28 -4.82 -5.66
CA PHE A 218 -14.31 -5.04 -6.71
C PHE A 218 -14.15 -3.80 -7.58
N VAL A 219 -15.27 -3.22 -8.04
CA VAL A 219 -15.27 -2.00 -8.87
C VAL A 219 -14.65 -0.82 -8.11
N VAL A 220 -15.03 -0.60 -6.85
CA VAL A 220 -14.46 0.46 -6.01
C VAL A 220 -12.94 0.27 -5.85
N ALA A 221 -12.50 -0.94 -5.53
CA ALA A 221 -11.07 -1.23 -5.36
C ALA A 221 -10.28 -1.02 -6.65
N THR A 222 -10.85 -1.35 -7.81
CA THR A 222 -10.23 -1.06 -9.12
C THR A 222 -10.09 0.45 -9.35
N PHE A 223 -11.15 1.24 -9.09
CA PHE A 223 -11.07 2.69 -9.19
C PHE A 223 -10.04 3.28 -8.24
N VAL A 224 -9.95 2.79 -7.00
CA VAL A 224 -8.90 3.21 -6.06
C VAL A 224 -7.52 2.95 -6.63
N ASN A 225 -7.23 1.76 -7.16
CA ASN A 225 -5.92 1.49 -7.76
C ASN A 225 -5.60 2.41 -8.94
N ILE A 226 -6.60 2.72 -9.79
CA ILE A 226 -6.45 3.67 -10.89
C ILE A 226 -6.16 5.09 -10.35
N GLY A 227 -6.94 5.55 -9.38
CA GLY A 227 -6.75 6.86 -8.75
C GLY A 227 -5.40 7.00 -8.06
N MET A 228 -4.93 5.96 -7.40
CA MET A 228 -3.61 5.93 -6.74
C MET A 228 -2.45 5.90 -7.72
N TRP A 229 -2.63 5.33 -8.91
CA TRP A 229 -1.67 5.48 -10.00
C TRP A 229 -1.65 6.93 -10.51
N PHE A 230 -2.82 7.53 -10.73
CA PHE A 230 -2.93 8.94 -11.12
C PHE A 230 -2.36 9.89 -10.06
N GLU A 231 -2.45 9.56 -8.78
CA GLU A 231 -1.80 10.34 -7.72
C GLU A 231 -0.30 10.48 -7.94
N ARG A 232 0.41 9.36 -8.20
CA ARG A 232 1.86 9.39 -8.43
C ARG A 232 2.17 10.10 -9.74
N TYR A 233 1.36 9.86 -10.77
CA TYR A 233 1.49 10.56 -12.05
C TYR A 233 1.35 12.08 -11.90
N VAL A 234 0.31 12.55 -11.19
CA VAL A 234 0.06 13.97 -10.99
C VAL A 234 1.18 14.59 -10.19
N ILE A 235 1.60 13.99 -9.06
CA ILE A 235 2.73 14.51 -8.26
C ILE A 235 3.96 14.67 -9.15
N ILE A 236 4.37 13.62 -9.87
CA ILE A 236 5.62 13.61 -10.62
C ILE A 236 5.57 14.53 -11.85
N ILE A 237 4.58 14.35 -12.73
CA ILE A 237 4.55 15.01 -14.03
C ILE A 237 4.16 16.49 -13.89
N SER A 238 3.17 16.82 -13.05
CA SER A 238 2.79 18.22 -12.87
C SER A 238 3.94 19.03 -12.27
N GLY A 239 4.72 18.44 -11.36
CA GLY A 239 5.87 19.08 -10.72
C GLY A 239 7.07 19.29 -11.65
N LEU A 240 7.27 18.44 -12.67
CA LEU A 240 8.43 18.51 -13.58
C LEU A 240 8.13 19.15 -14.94
N SER A 241 6.86 19.20 -15.35
CA SER A 241 6.49 19.61 -16.72
C SER A 241 6.71 21.09 -17.04
N ARG A 242 7.08 21.90 -16.05
CA ARG A 242 7.50 23.29 -16.24
C ARG A 242 8.77 23.56 -15.47
N GLU A 243 9.71 24.22 -16.13
CA GLU A 243 10.79 24.93 -15.47
C GLU A 243 10.19 26.19 -14.81
N TYR A 244 10.56 26.43 -13.56
CA TYR A 244 10.10 27.55 -12.73
C TYR A 244 11.15 28.65 -12.72
#